data_AF-A0A2V5VX83-F1
#
_entry.id   AF-A0A2V5VX83-F1
#
_cell.length_a   1.000
_cell.length_b   1.000
_cell.length_c   1.000
_cell.angle_alpha   90.00
_cell.angle_beta   90.00
_cell.angle_gamma   90.00
#
_symmetry.space_group_name_H-M   'P 1'
#
loop_
_entity.id
_entity.type
_entity.pdbx_description
1 polymer ?
#
loop_
_entity_poly.entity_id
_entity_poly.type
_entity_poly.pdbx_seq_one_letter_code
_entity_poly.pdbx_strand_id
1 'polypeptide(L)' 'AESAARLGTTESAIKSAVPRLRRRYAELVREEIAHTVNSPGEIDEEIRYLIAVISS' A
#
# COMPACT_ATOMS: atom_id res chain seq x y z
N ALA A 1 -13.70 15.60 -6.19
CA ALA A 1 -15.16 15.55 -6.39
C ALA A 1 -15.70 14.22 -6.95
N GLU A 2 -15.33 13.76 -8.17
CA GLU A 2 -15.98 12.60 -8.82
C GLU A 2 -15.89 11.28 -8.02
N SER A 3 -14.72 10.94 -7.48
CA SER A 3 -14.57 9.73 -6.65
C SER A 3 -15.37 9.78 -5.34
N ALA A 4 -15.59 10.96 -4.77
CA ALA A 4 -16.40 11.13 -3.57
C ALA A 4 -17.89 10.88 -3.86
N ALA A 5 -18.38 11.39 -4.99
CA ALA A 5 -19.73 11.13 -5.46
C ALA A 5 -19.96 9.64 -5.76
N ARG A 6 -19.03 8.98 -6.47
CA ARG A 6 -19.11 7.54 -6.75
C ARG A 6 -19.15 6.68 -5.48
N LEU A 7 -18.48 7.11 -4.41
CA LEU A 7 -18.40 6.39 -3.15
C LEU A 7 -19.45 6.86 -2.12
N GLY A 8 -20.40 7.73 -2.52
CA GLY A 8 -21.45 8.24 -1.63
C GLY A 8 -20.91 9.00 -0.40
N THR A 9 -19.76 9.66 -0.56
CA THR A 9 -19.02 10.28 0.55
C THR A 9 -18.55 11.69 0.22
N THR A 10 -17.92 12.37 1.17
CA THR A 10 -17.36 13.72 0.97
C THR A 10 -15.90 13.65 0.53
N GLU A 11 -15.43 14.69 -0.16
CA GLU A 11 -14.02 14.80 -0.53
C GLU A 11 -13.09 14.83 0.71
N SER A 12 -13.55 15.46 1.80
CA SER A 12 -12.84 15.47 3.09
C SER A 12 -12.71 14.06 3.68
N ALA A 13 -13.80 13.27 3.64
CA ALA A 13 -13.78 11.89 4.10
C ALA A 13 -12.78 11.05 3.30
N ILE A 14 -12.73 11.17 1.97
CA ILE A 14 -11.71 10.49 1.14
C ILE A 14 -10.30 10.92 1.54
N LYS A 15 -10.05 12.23 1.67
CA LYS A 15 -8.72 12.76 2.04
C LYS A 15 -8.24 12.19 3.39
N SER A 16 -9.15 11.97 4.33
CA SER A 16 -8.81 11.32 5.61
C SER A 16 -8.67 9.80 5.54
N ALA A 17 -9.32 9.14 4.58
CA ALA A 17 -9.30 7.69 4.39
C ALA A 17 -8.04 7.22 3.65
N VAL A 18 -7.58 7.97 2.65
CA VAL A 18 -6.44 7.60 1.80
C VAL A 18 -5.16 7.33 2.60
N PRO A 19 -4.71 8.18 3.54
CA PRO A 19 -3.50 7.90 4.33
C PRO A 19 -3.62 6.62 5.17
N ARG A 20 -4.81 6.37 5.74
CA ARG A 20 -5.09 5.15 6.51
C ARG A 20 -5.02 3.90 5.64
N LEU A 21 -5.63 3.97 4.45
CA LEU A 21 -5.58 2.89 3.47
C LEU A 21 -4.14 2.60 3.02
N ARG A 22 -3.37 3.64 2.70
CA ARG A 22 -1.95 3.51 2.31
C ARG A 22 -1.12 2.84 3.39
N ARG A 23 -1.32 3.22 4.66
CA ARG A 23 -0.61 2.60 5.78
C ARG A 23 -0.97 1.13 5.91
N ARG A 24 -2.27 0.80 5.95
CA ARG A 24 -2.72 -0.59 6.09
C ARG A 24 -2.25 -1.46 4.92
N TYR A 25 -2.30 -0.93 3.71
CA TYR A 25 -1.78 -1.61 2.52
C TYR A 25 -0.27 -1.87 2.65
N ALA A 26 0.51 -0.87 3.09
CA ALA A 26 1.95 -1.03 3.28
C ALA A 26 2.33 -2.04 4.38
N GLU A 27 1.48 -2.19 5.41
CA GLU A 27 1.64 -3.21 6.45
C GLU A 27 1.37 -4.61 5.88
N LEU A 28 0.25 -4.79 5.16
CA LEU A 28 -0.11 -6.07 4.54
C LEU A 28 0.92 -6.53 3.52
N VAL A 29 1.41 -5.63 2.66
CA VAL A 29 2.45 -5.97 1.69
C VAL A 29 3.74 -6.42 2.38
N ARG A 30 4.12 -5.76 3.48
CA ARG A 30 5.30 -6.18 4.27
C ARG A 30 5.11 -7.55 4.90
N GLU A 31 3.92 -7.84 5.40
CA GLU A 31 3.56 -9.14 5.96
C GLU A 31 3.68 -10.26 4.91
N GLU A 32 3.08 -10.08 3.74
CA GLU A 32 3.17 -11.05 2.65
C GLU A 32 4.62 -11.29 2.20
N ILE A 33 5.43 -10.23 2.09
CA ILE A 33 6.84 -10.33 1.72
C ILE A 33 7.65 -11.06 2.80
N ALA A 34 7.33 -10.85 4.09
CA ALA A 34 8.00 -11.56 5.18
C ALA A 34 7.80 -13.08 5.11
N HIS A 35 6.74 -13.55 4.46
CA HIS A 35 6.49 -14.97 4.22
C HIS A 35 7.28 -15.55 3.05
N THR A 36 7.85 -14.72 2.16
CA THR A 36 8.55 -15.18 0.95
C THR A 36 10.06 -15.02 1.02
N VAL A 37 10.57 -14.10 1.84
CA VAL A 37 12.01 -13.88 2.01
C VAL A 37 12.66 -14.91 2.94
N ASN A 38 13.98 -15.10 2.83
CA ASN A 38 14.69 -16.06 3.67
C ASN A 38 14.93 -15.55 5.09
N SER A 39 14.95 -14.23 5.26
CA SER A 39 15.15 -13.57 6.56
C SER A 39 14.42 -12.23 6.65
N PRO A 40 14.00 -11.79 7.86
CA PRO A 40 13.31 -10.50 8.02
C PRO A 40 14.13 -9.28 7.56
N GLY A 41 15.46 -9.38 7.49
CA GLY A 41 16.34 -8.31 7.02
C GLY A 41 16.24 -8.03 5.52
N GLU A 42 15.63 -8.94 4.75
CA GLU A 42 15.49 -8.83 3.29
C GLU A 42 14.22 -8.06 2.86
N ILE A 43 13.28 -7.79 3.77
CA ILE A 43 11.96 -7.22 3.44
C ILE A 43 12.07 -5.90 2.67
N ASP A 44 12.91 -4.96 3.13
CA ASP A 44 13.04 -3.66 2.47
C ASP A 44 13.74 -3.74 1.12
N GLU A 45 14.62 -4.74 0.93
CA GLU A 45 15.26 -5.01 -0.37
C GLU A 45 14.23 -5.56 -1.36
N GLU A 46 13.47 -6.56 -0.94
CA GLU A 46 12.44 -7.20 -1.76
C GLU A 46 11.36 -6.20 -2.17
N ILE A 47 10.93 -5.30 -1.27
CA ILE A 47 10.00 -4.21 -1.63
C ILE A 47 10.57 -3.33 -2.74
N ARG A 48 11.85 -2.93 -2.65
CA ARG A 48 12.49 -2.08 -3.66
C ARG A 48 12.61 -2.80 -4.99
N TYR A 49 12.98 -4.08 -4.97
CA TYR A 49 13.03 -4.92 -6.17
C TYR A 49 11.65 -5.05 -6.84
N LEU A 50 10.61 -5.41 -6.08
CA LEU A 50 9.25 -5.56 -6.61
C LEU A 50 8.75 -4.26 -7.25
N ILE A 51 8.97 -3.11 -6.60
CA ILE A 51 8.62 -1.80 -7.17
C ILE A 51 9.34 -1.57 -8.50
N ALA A 52 10.65 -1.87 -8.58
CA ALA A 52 11.42 -1.69 -9.80
C ALA A 52 10.89 -2.56 -10.96
N VAL A 53 10.46 -3.80 -10.69
CA VAL A 53 9.96 -4.73 -11.70
C VAL A 53 8.55 -4.38 -12.18
N ILE A 54 7.67 -3.87 -11.31
CA ILE A 54 6.27 -3.58 -11.68
C ILE A 54 6.05 -2.17 -12.24
N SER A 55 7.04 -1.28 -12.10
CA SER A 55 6.95 0.11 -12.58
C SER A 55 7.53 0.32 -13.98
N SER A 56 8.08 -0.73 -14.60
CA SER A 56 8.47 -0.78 -16.02
C SER A 56 7.29 -1.12 -16.92
#